data_AF-E0VWB7-F1
#
_entry.id   AF-E0VWB7-F1
#
_cell.length_a   1.000
_cell.length_b   1.000
_cell.length_c   1.000
_cell.angle_alpha   90.00
_cell.angle_beta   90.00
_cell.angle_gamma   90.00
#
_symmetry.space_group_name_H-M   'P 1'
#
loop_
_entity.id
_entity.type
_entity.pdbx_description
1 polymer ?
#
loop_
_entity_poly.entity_id
_entity_poly.type
_entity_poly.pdbx_seq_one_letter_code
_entity_poly.pdbx_strand_id
1 'polypeptide(L)'
;MEANVFKKTHVIARKDILGEDANIVTKCVIPCLNGGKCRGANKCRCNFGFKGNHCEIDNRVSQRSLCKQCRHGLCQSDNTCMCDPGWTGKKCQRKVIFTRSLENT
;
A
#
# COMPACT_ATOMS: atom_id res chain seq x y z
N MET A 1 -43.43 -34.84 -26.80
CA MET A 1 -43.17 -34.01 -25.61
C MET A 1 -41.89 -34.50 -24.97
N GLU A 2 -40.83 -33.76 -24.75
CA GLU A 2 -40.40 -32.41 -25.11
C GLU A 2 -38.86 -32.49 -25.10
N ALA A 3 -38.22 -31.72 -25.96
CA ALA A 3 -36.78 -31.76 -26.17
C ALA A 3 -36.04 -30.79 -25.23
N ASN A 4 -34.89 -31.24 -24.73
CA ASN A 4 -33.63 -30.50 -24.64
C ASN A 4 -33.50 -29.27 -23.68
N VAL A 5 -32.24 -29.09 -23.24
CA VAL A 5 -31.62 -27.88 -22.64
C VAL A 5 -31.77 -27.68 -21.13
N PHE A 6 -30.91 -28.33 -20.35
CA PHE A 6 -30.36 -27.73 -19.12
C PHE A 6 -28.86 -27.47 -19.32
N LYS A 7 -28.54 -26.30 -19.87
CA LYS A 7 -27.19 -25.70 -19.81
C LYS A 7 -27.06 -24.92 -18.50
N LYS A 8 -25.84 -25.00 -17.91
CA LYS A 8 -25.23 -24.15 -16.86
C LYS A 8 -25.72 -24.40 -15.42
N THR A 9 -24.92 -24.44 -14.35
CA THR A 9 -23.46 -24.34 -14.10
C THR A 9 -23.26 -24.74 -12.62
N HIS A 10 -22.10 -25.31 -12.30
CA HIS A 10 -21.51 -25.50 -10.97
C HIS A 10 -21.97 -24.51 -9.89
N VAL A 11 -22.51 -25.01 -8.77
CA VAL A 11 -21.97 -24.86 -7.40
C VAL A 11 -22.85 -25.59 -6.38
N ILE A 12 -22.32 -26.64 -5.76
CA ILE A 12 -22.84 -27.14 -4.49
C ILE A 12 -21.90 -26.55 -3.42
N ALA A 13 -22.36 -25.56 -2.66
CA ALA A 13 -21.67 -25.13 -1.45
C ALA A 13 -22.70 -25.08 -0.31
N ARG A 14 -22.92 -26.24 0.31
CA ARG A 14 -23.66 -26.28 1.58
C ARG A 14 -22.72 -25.81 2.70
N LYS A 15 -23.19 -24.78 3.39
CA LYS A 15 -22.99 -24.44 4.81
C LYS A 15 -22.14 -25.41 5.65
N ASP A 16 -21.17 -24.83 6.34
CA ASP A 16 -20.94 -25.08 7.77
C ASP A 16 -20.52 -26.50 8.20
N ILE A 17 -19.54 -27.10 7.52
CA ILE A 17 -18.86 -28.31 8.01
C ILE A 17 -17.33 -28.11 7.99
N LEU A 18 -16.81 -27.43 9.01
CA LEU A 18 -15.47 -27.60 9.59
C LEU A 18 -15.62 -27.06 11.04
N GLY A 19 -16.00 -27.85 12.04
CA GLY A 19 -15.11 -28.85 12.61
C GLY A 19 -14.07 -28.13 13.48
N GLU A 20 -14.37 -27.96 14.77
CA GLU A 20 -13.36 -27.70 15.80
C GLU A 20 -12.25 -28.77 15.66
N ASP A 21 -10.99 -28.37 15.76
CA ASP A 21 -9.78 -29.22 15.68
C ASP A 21 -9.22 -29.62 14.30
N ALA A 22 -9.03 -28.64 13.41
CA ALA A 22 -7.99 -28.73 12.38
C ALA A 22 -7.14 -27.44 12.36
N ASN A 23 -5.92 -27.53 12.90
CA ASN A 23 -4.85 -26.54 12.72
C ASN A 23 -4.41 -26.52 11.25
N ILE A 24 -5.24 -25.91 10.39
CA ILE A 24 -4.99 -25.74 8.98
C ILE A 24 -4.44 -24.32 8.77
N VAL A 25 -3.27 -24.26 8.15
CA VAL A 25 -2.33 -23.12 8.05
C VAL A 25 -2.86 -21.98 7.15
N THR A 26 -4.16 -21.67 7.23
CA THR A 26 -4.84 -20.63 6.47
C THR A 26 -5.47 -19.54 7.35
N LYS A 27 -5.55 -19.76 8.67
CA LYS A 27 -6.02 -18.75 9.63
C LYS A 27 -4.83 -18.17 10.40
N CYS A 28 -4.89 -16.87 10.67
CA CYS A 28 -3.86 -16.18 11.42
C CYS A 28 -4.16 -16.40 12.91
N VAL A 29 -3.17 -16.87 13.67
CA VAL A 29 -3.27 -17.00 15.14
C VAL A 29 -3.40 -15.60 15.74
N ILE A 30 -2.58 -14.66 15.25
CA ILE A 30 -2.70 -13.23 15.55
C ILE A 30 -3.51 -12.56 14.44
N PRO A 31 -4.70 -12.00 14.75
CA PRO A 31 -5.59 -11.44 13.74
C PRO A 31 -4.96 -10.24 13.01
N CYS A 32 -5.28 -10.10 11.72
CA CYS A 32 -4.93 -8.91 10.96
C CYS A 32 -5.82 -7.73 11.35
N LEU A 33 -5.22 -6.58 11.62
CA LEU A 33 -5.91 -5.35 11.97
C LEU A 33 -6.32 -4.55 10.72
N ASN A 34 -7.10 -3.48 10.91
CA ASN A 34 -7.44 -2.48 9.89
C ASN A 34 -8.03 -3.08 8.59
N GLY A 35 -8.82 -4.14 8.72
CA GLY A 35 -9.48 -4.82 7.60
C GLY A 35 -8.54 -5.67 6.74
N GLY A 36 -7.34 -5.98 7.22
CA GLY A 36 -6.42 -6.91 6.57
C GLY A 36 -6.98 -8.33 6.51
N LYS A 37 -6.56 -9.10 5.50
CA LYS A 37 -6.99 -10.50 5.31
C LYS A 37 -5.83 -11.45 5.55
N CYS A 38 -6.10 -12.53 6.28
CA CYS A 38 -5.10 -13.57 6.46
C CYS A 38 -4.84 -14.30 5.14
N ARG A 39 -3.57 -14.55 4.83
CA ARG A 39 -3.13 -15.29 3.62
C ARG A 39 -2.19 -16.46 3.93
N GLY A 40 -2.00 -16.78 5.21
CA GLY A 40 -1.14 -17.86 5.70
C GLY A 40 -0.80 -17.68 7.18
N ALA A 41 -0.02 -18.58 7.78
CA ALA A 41 0.38 -18.51 9.20
C ALA A 41 0.93 -17.13 9.57
N ASN A 42 0.14 -16.36 10.32
CA ASN A 42 0.46 -15.00 10.79
C ASN A 42 0.93 -14.04 9.69
N LYS A 43 0.54 -14.29 8.43
CA LYS A 43 0.86 -13.42 7.29
C LYS A 43 -0.40 -12.69 6.85
N CYS A 44 -0.39 -11.38 7.01
CA CYS A 44 -1.50 -10.52 6.61
C CYS A 44 -1.28 -9.89 5.23
N ARG A 45 -2.36 -9.82 4.46
CA ARG A 45 -2.50 -8.92 3.30
C ARG A 45 -3.22 -7.66 3.78
N CYS A 46 -2.48 -6.55 3.83
CA CYS A 46 -3.02 -5.28 4.31
C CYS A 46 -3.82 -4.54 3.24
N ASN A 47 -4.83 -3.78 3.68
CA ASN A 47 -5.53 -2.83 2.84
C ASN A 47 -4.66 -1.62 2.53
N PHE A 48 -5.06 -0.86 1.51
CA PHE A 48 -4.35 0.34 1.09
C PHE A 48 -4.13 1.29 2.27
N GLY A 49 -2.88 1.73 2.43
CA GLY A 49 -2.51 2.64 3.50
C GLY A 49 -2.16 1.99 4.84
N PHE A 50 -2.13 0.66 4.97
CA PHE A 50 -1.64 -0.02 6.18
C PHE A 50 -0.46 -0.93 5.87
N LYS A 51 0.41 -1.14 6.87
CA LYS A 51 1.60 -1.99 6.79
C LYS A 51 1.89 -2.62 8.17
N GLY A 52 2.96 -3.40 8.26
CA GLY A 52 3.29 -4.21 9.45
C GLY A 52 2.86 -5.67 9.26
N ASN A 53 3.28 -6.53 10.18
CA ASN A 53 3.03 -7.98 10.08
C ASN A 53 1.53 -8.30 10.25
N HIS A 54 0.83 -7.46 11.02
CA HIS A 54 -0.59 -7.57 11.33
C HIS A 54 -1.38 -6.36 10.85
N CYS A 55 -0.84 -5.57 9.92
CA CYS A 55 -1.46 -4.33 9.40
C CYS A 55 -1.75 -3.28 10.48
N GLU A 56 -0.95 -3.29 11.55
CA GLU A 56 -1.04 -2.43 12.73
C GLU A 56 -0.51 -1.02 12.48
N ILE A 57 0.33 -0.83 11.46
CA ILE A 57 0.98 0.44 11.17
C ILE A 57 0.16 1.22 10.14
N ASP A 58 -0.37 2.39 10.53
CA ASP A 58 -0.96 3.34 9.59
C ASP A 58 0.13 3.95 8.71
N ASN A 59 0.09 3.63 7.42
CA ASN A 59 0.99 4.11 6.39
C ASN A 59 0.37 5.20 5.49
N ARG A 60 -0.89 5.59 5.72
CA ARG A 60 -1.56 6.65 4.95
C ARG A 60 -0.85 7.98 5.13
N VAL A 61 -0.28 8.22 6.32
CA VAL A 61 0.56 9.39 6.60
C VAL A 61 1.77 9.40 5.67
N SER A 62 2.48 8.29 5.49
CA SER A 62 3.64 8.26 4.60
C SER A 62 3.27 8.30 3.11
N GLN A 63 2.07 7.83 2.75
CA GLN A 63 1.58 7.94 1.37
C GLN A 63 1.09 9.36 1.03
N ARG A 64 0.56 10.10 2.00
CA ARG A 64 0.16 11.51 1.83
C ARG A 64 1.29 12.50 2.02
N SER A 65 2.32 12.12 2.78
CA SER A 65 3.45 13.01 3.00
C SER A 65 4.25 13.15 1.71
N LEU A 66 4.08 14.30 1.04
CA LEU A 66 4.91 14.75 -0.08
C LEU A 66 6.40 14.69 0.27
N CYS A 67 6.72 14.73 1.57
CA CYS A 67 8.06 14.70 2.07
C CYS A 67 8.82 13.40 1.86
N LYS A 68 8.14 12.26 1.69
CA LYS A 68 8.83 11.03 1.29
C LYS A 68 9.53 11.16 -0.06
N GLN A 69 9.23 12.23 -0.79
CA GLN A 69 9.73 12.47 -2.13
C GLN A 69 10.76 13.61 -2.15
N CYS A 70 11.06 14.28 -1.02
CA CYS A 70 12.18 15.21 -0.95
C CYS A 70 13.48 14.43 -1.18
N ARG A 71 14.17 14.67 -2.30
CA ARG A 71 15.41 13.94 -2.64
C ARG A 71 16.64 14.55 -1.99
N HIS A 72 16.75 15.87 -2.01
CA HIS A 72 17.88 16.63 -1.46
C HIS A 72 17.34 17.80 -0.64
N GLY A 73 16.81 17.47 0.53
CA GLY A 73 16.21 18.45 1.42
C GLY A 73 15.44 17.83 2.58
N LEU A 74 14.98 18.70 3.47
CA LEU A 74 14.23 18.33 4.66
C LEU A 74 12.74 18.58 4.48
N CYS A 75 11.94 17.70 5.08
CA CYS A 75 10.50 17.87 5.17
C CYS A 75 10.14 18.98 6.14
N GLN A 76 9.27 19.89 5.73
CA GLN A 76 8.63 20.84 6.64
C GLN A 76 7.25 20.35 7.08
N SER A 77 6.76 20.91 8.19
CA SER A 77 5.49 20.54 8.83
C SER A 77 4.25 20.74 7.93
N ASP A 78 4.36 21.60 6.91
CA ASP A 78 3.33 21.88 5.91
C ASP A 78 3.36 20.91 4.70
N ASN A 79 4.16 19.85 4.76
CA ASN A 79 4.43 18.92 3.66
C ASN A 79 5.17 19.54 2.45
N THR A 80 5.88 20.65 2.63
CA THR A 80 6.81 21.16 1.62
C THR A 80 8.23 20.65 1.86
N CYS A 81 9.06 20.68 0.80
CA CYS A 81 10.46 20.31 0.89
C CYS A 81 11.32 21.57 0.98
N MET A 82 12.08 21.70 2.07
CA MET A 82 13.16 22.68 2.18
C MET A 82 14.41 22.11 1.51
N CYS A 83 14.77 22.64 0.35
CA CYS A 83 15.87 22.08 -0.43
C CYS A 83 17.24 22.44 0.14
N ASP A 84 18.17 21.49 0.04
CA ASP A 84 19.57 21.71 0.33
C ASP A 84 20.15 22.77 -0.64
N PRO A 85 21.22 23.49 -0.25
CA PRO A 85 21.90 24.44 -1.12
C PRO A 85 22.25 23.81 -2.48
N GLY A 86 21.91 24.51 -3.56
CA GLY A 86 22.13 24.02 -4.93
C GLY A 86 21.06 23.06 -5.44
N TRP A 87 19.94 22.87 -4.74
CA TRP A 87 18.79 22.09 -5.20
C TRP A 87 17.50 22.92 -5.23
N THR A 88 16.57 22.54 -6.11
CA THR A 88 15.30 23.23 -6.31
C THR A 88 14.21 22.29 -6.83
N GLY A 89 12.98 22.81 -6.92
CA GLY A 89 11.76 22.09 -7.31
C GLY A 89 10.98 21.55 -6.10
N LYS A 90 9.69 21.21 -6.31
CA LYS A 90 8.76 20.76 -5.25
C LYS A 90 9.27 19.57 -4.41
N LYS A 91 10.19 18.78 -4.97
CA LYS A 91 10.77 17.58 -4.37
C LYS A 91 12.29 17.67 -4.27
N CYS A 92 12.86 18.86 -4.48
CA CYS A 92 14.31 19.10 -4.50
C CYS A 92 15.06 18.17 -5.47
N GLN A 93 14.44 17.91 -6.62
CA GLN A 93 14.94 16.96 -7.61
C GLN A 93 15.81 17.60 -8.71
N ARG A 94 15.81 18.94 -8.81
CA ARG A 94 16.59 19.68 -9.80
C ARG A 94 17.80 20.32 -9.14
N LYS A 95 18.98 20.13 -9.71
CA LYS A 95 20.17 20.88 -9.31
C LYS A 95 20.07 22.31 -9.86
N VAL A 96 20.34 23.29 -9.02
CA VAL A 96 20.55 24.68 -9.45
C VAL A 96 21.89 24.70 -10.17
N ILE A 97 21.82 24.82 -11.50
CA ILE A 97 23.01 25.04 -12.30
C ILE A 97 23.14 26.56 -12.38
N PHE A 98 24.20 27.10 -11.78
CA PHE A 98 24.65 28.44 -12.12
C PHE A 98 25.26 28.38 -13.51
N THR A 99 24.43 28.23 -14.53
CA THR A 99 24.86 28.67 -15.85
C THR A 99 25.07 30.16 -15.68
N ARG A 100 26.34 30.61 -15.71
CA ARG A 100 26.64 32.00 -16.06
C ARG A 100 25.69 32.32 -17.21
N SER A 101 24.71 33.18 -16.97
CA SER A 101 24.00 33.82 -18.08
C SER A 101 25.12 34.40 -18.92
N LEU A 102 25.45 33.73 -20.02
CA LEU A 102 26.20 34.39 -21.06
C LEU A 102 25.26 35.50 -21.49
N GLU A 103 25.73 36.69 -21.16
CA GLU A 103 25.36 37.99 -21.68
C GLU A 103 24.60 37.86 -23.00
N ASN A 104 23.42 38.44 -23.06
CA ASN A 104 22.96 38.99 -24.33
C ASN A 104 22.47 40.40 -24.03
N THR A 105 23.46 41.30 -24.03
CA THR A 105 23.31 42.72 -24.35
C THR A 105 22.60 42.88 -25.69
#